data_AF-A0A660TBQ7-F1
#
_entry.id   AF-A0A660TBQ7-F1
#
_cell.length_a   1.000
_cell.length_b   1.000
_cell.length_c   1.000
_cell.angle_alpha   90.00
_cell.angle_beta   90.00
_cell.angle_gamma   90.00
#
_symmetry.space_group_name_H-M   'P 1'
#
loop_
_entity.id
_entity.type
_entity.pdbx_description
1 polymer ?
#
loop_
_entity_poly.entity_id
_entity_poly.type
_entity_poly.pdbx_seq_one_letter_code
_entity_poly.pdbx_strand_id
1 'polypeptide(L)'
;MINYINDIRGIVPLWVLIAAAAAVLGVLLLCALEFILKRRFNIKLKRVTEHPDLAEKLILNRYSPERIARKSRAIEKFAKKYGPEIIQYTKIDNAWIKRLLEKHKEKDLKRVMQYARKKGIFSCFRVSMLSRKLSNIFMQQLNT
;
A
#
# COMPACT_ATOMS: atom_id res chain seq x y z
N MET A 1 -33.58 18.87 29.03
CA MET A 1 -32.75 18.20 28.02
C MET A 1 -33.40 16.97 27.38
N ILE A 2 -34.51 16.44 27.94
CA ILE A 2 -35.27 15.31 27.36
C ILE A 2 -36.28 15.78 26.28
N ASN A 3 -36.79 17.02 26.36
CA ASN A 3 -37.79 17.53 25.42
C ASN A 3 -37.28 17.80 23.99
N TYR A 4 -35.98 18.02 23.79
CA TYR A 4 -35.40 18.23 22.45
C TYR A 4 -35.32 16.95 21.61
N ILE A 5 -35.31 15.77 22.25
CA ILE A 5 -35.22 14.48 21.56
C ILE A 5 -36.58 14.10 20.95
N ASN A 6 -37.69 14.54 21.55
CA ASN A 6 -39.03 14.23 21.05
C ASN A 6 -39.46 15.11 19.87
N ASP A 7 -38.95 16.34 19.75
CA ASP A 7 -39.30 17.27 18.68
C ASP A 7 -38.72 16.83 17.31
N ILE A 8 -37.56 16.16 17.30
CA ILE A 8 -36.93 15.63 16.07
C ILE A 8 -37.72 14.44 15.48
N ARG A 9 -38.48 13.71 16.29
CA ARG A 9 -39.26 12.53 15.86
C ARG A 9 -40.48 12.89 15.00
N GLY A 10 -40.93 14.14 15.00
CA GLY A 10 -42.02 14.60 14.15
C GLY A 10 -41.59 14.95 12.71
N ILE A 11 -40.29 15.18 12.49
CA ILE A 11 -39.77 15.76 11.24
C ILE A 11 -38.96 14.74 10.41
N VAL A 12 -38.30 13.78 11.07
CA VAL A 12 -37.48 12.77 10.40
C VAL A 12 -38.08 11.38 10.60
N PRO A 13 -38.52 10.70 9.53
CA PRO A 13 -39.07 9.36 9.63
C PRO A 13 -38.08 8.38 10.28
N LEU A 14 -38.56 7.49 11.15
CA LEU A 14 -37.73 6.53 11.90
C LEU A 14 -36.81 5.69 10.99
N TRP A 15 -37.27 5.32 9.79
CA TRP A 15 -36.48 4.56 8.82
C TRP A 15 -35.23 5.30 8.35
N VAL A 16 -35.24 6.65 8.30
CA VAL A 16 -34.08 7.46 7.94
C VAL A 16 -33.02 7.37 9.04
N LEU A 17 -33.43 7.40 10.31
CA LEU A 17 -32.51 7.26 11.45
C LEU A 17 -31.88 5.86 11.49
N ILE A 18 -32.67 4.81 11.22
CA ILE A 18 -32.17 3.43 11.13
C ILE A 18 -31.17 3.29 9.98
N ALA A 19 -31.50 3.83 8.80
CA ALA A 19 -30.61 3.81 7.63
C ALA A 19 -29.29 4.55 7.90
N ALA A 20 -29.36 5.72 8.55
CA ALA A 20 -28.17 6.49 8.93
C ALA A 20 -27.29 5.73 9.93
N ALA A 21 -27.88 5.14 10.97
CA ALA A 21 -27.15 4.34 11.94
C ALA A 21 -26.48 3.11 11.30
N ALA A 22 -27.19 2.41 10.41
CA ALA A 22 -26.65 1.28 9.66
C ALA A 22 -25.49 1.68 8.75
N ALA A 23 -25.59 2.83 8.07
CA ALA A 23 -24.52 3.35 7.23
C ALA A 23 -23.26 3.67 8.03
N VAL A 24 -23.39 4.33 9.18
CA VAL A 24 -22.25 4.62 10.08
C VAL A 24 -21.62 3.33 10.58
N LEU A 25 -22.42 2.35 11.01
CA LEU A 25 -21.92 1.07 11.48
C LEU A 25 -21.18 0.29 10.38
N GLY A 26 -21.70 0.33 9.15
CA GLY A 26 -21.06 -0.25 7.97
C GLY A 26 -19.68 0.37 7.70
N VAL A 27 -19.56 1.70 7.75
CA VAL A 27 -18.27 2.40 7.59
C VAL A 27 -17.29 2.01 8.69
N LEU A 28 -17.74 1.97 9.95
CA LEU A 28 -16.91 1.56 11.09
C LEU A 28 -16.39 0.12 10.93
N LEU A 29 -17.23 -0.81 10.48
CA LEU A 29 -16.83 -2.19 10.21
C LEU A 29 -15.79 -2.28 9.09
N LEU A 30 -15.97 -1.54 7.99
CA LEU A 30 -14.99 -1.49 6.91
C LEU A 30 -13.64 -0.95 7.41
N CYS A 31 -13.64 0.14 8.17
CA CYS A 31 -12.43 0.69 8.77
C CYS A 31 -11.74 -0.31 9.72
N ALA A 32 -12.51 -1.00 10.56
CA ALA A 32 -11.98 -2.02 11.46
C ALA A 32 -11.35 -3.19 10.70
N LEU A 33 -12.00 -3.67 9.63
CA LEU A 33 -11.49 -4.74 8.77
C LEU A 33 -10.17 -4.34 8.11
N GLU A 34 -10.09 -3.15 7.50
CA GLU A 34 -8.85 -2.65 6.91
C GLU A 34 -7.71 -2.57 7.93
N PHE A 35 -8.02 -2.09 9.14
CA PHE A 35 -7.06 -2.00 10.22
C PHE A 35 -6.53 -3.37 10.65
N ILE A 36 -7.42 -4.35 10.84
CA ILE A 36 -7.05 -5.73 11.21
C ILE A 36 -6.20 -6.37 10.11
N LEU A 37 -6.60 -6.23 8.84
CA LEU A 37 -5.85 -6.80 7.71
C LEU A 37 -4.44 -6.21 7.59
N LYS A 38 -4.30 -4.90 7.82
CA LYS A 38 -3.01 -4.22 7.83
C LYS A 38 -2.15 -4.68 9.01
N ARG A 39 -2.73 -4.80 10.21
CA ARG A 39 -2.02 -5.28 11.40
C ARG A 39 -1.52 -6.72 11.21
N ARG A 40 -2.38 -7.62 10.71
CA ARG A 40 -2.00 -9.01 10.40
C ARG A 40 -0.87 -9.09 9.38
N PHE A 41 -0.88 -8.24 8.36
CA PHE A 41 0.19 -8.20 7.38
C PHE A 41 1.51 -7.71 7.99
N ASN A 42 1.48 -6.66 8.81
CA ASN A 42 2.68 -6.16 9.49
C ASN A 42 3.28 -7.19 10.46
N ILE A 43 2.45 -7.98 11.15
CA ILE A 43 2.94 -9.08 12.01
C ILE A 43 3.71 -10.10 11.17
N LYS A 44 3.22 -10.43 9.97
CA LYS A 44 3.95 -11.33 9.06
C LYS A 44 5.26 -10.73 8.58
N LEU A 45 5.27 -9.45 8.21
CA LEU A 45 6.51 -8.76 7.82
C LEU A 45 7.54 -8.78 8.95
N LYS A 46 7.09 -8.57 10.19
CA LYS A 46 7.97 -8.67 11.37
C LYS A 46 8.60 -10.05 11.50
N ARG A 47 7.79 -11.13 11.40
CA ARG A 47 8.30 -12.50 11.42
C ARG A 47 9.28 -12.79 10.28
N VAL A 48 9.03 -12.26 9.09
CA VAL A 48 9.94 -12.41 7.94
C VAL A 48 11.24 -11.63 8.13
N THR A 49 11.20 -10.53 8.88
CA THR A 49 12.42 -9.76 9.21
C THR A 49 13.28 -10.52 10.21
N GLU A 50 12.65 -11.18 11.18
CA GLU A 50 13.32 -12.03 12.19
C GLU A 50 13.81 -13.36 11.58
N HIS A 51 13.05 -13.91 10.63
CA HIS A 51 13.30 -15.20 9.98
C HIS A 51 13.06 -15.09 8.46
N PRO A 52 14.08 -14.67 7.68
CA PRO A 52 13.95 -14.42 6.24
C PRO A 52 13.54 -15.66 5.43
N ASP A 53 13.88 -16.85 5.90
CA ASP A 53 13.49 -18.14 5.32
C ASP A 53 11.95 -18.32 5.27
N LEU A 54 11.21 -17.68 6.17
CA LEU A 54 9.75 -17.73 6.19
C LEU A 54 9.08 -16.85 5.13
N ALA A 55 9.83 -16.01 4.40
CA ALA A 55 9.29 -15.09 3.41
C ALA A 55 8.44 -15.79 2.35
N GLU A 56 8.92 -16.93 1.87
CA GLU A 56 8.25 -17.72 0.83
C GLU A 56 6.91 -18.24 1.32
N LYS A 57 6.90 -18.91 2.48
CA LYS A 57 5.70 -19.49 3.08
C LYS A 57 4.68 -18.44 3.53
N LEU A 58 5.12 -17.33 4.12
CA LEU A 58 4.22 -16.35 4.74
C LEU A 58 3.71 -15.29 3.76
N ILE A 59 4.50 -14.95 2.74
CA ILE A 59 4.21 -13.86 1.80
C ILE A 59 4.07 -14.39 0.38
N LEU A 60 5.12 -14.97 -0.21
CA LEU A 60 5.17 -15.25 -1.64
C LEU A 60 4.14 -16.30 -2.09
N ASN A 61 3.93 -17.36 -1.30
CA ASN A 61 2.94 -18.40 -1.61
C ASN A 61 1.49 -17.95 -1.37
N ARG A 62 1.29 -16.90 -0.58
CA ARG A 62 -0.06 -16.45 -0.17
C ARG A 62 -0.55 -15.24 -0.98
N TYR A 63 0.36 -14.40 -1.47
CA TYR A 63 0.01 -13.16 -2.15
C TYR A 63 0.61 -13.15 -3.55
N SER A 64 -0.25 -13.00 -4.56
CA SER A 64 0.21 -12.75 -5.92
C SER A 64 1.03 -11.44 -6.00
N PRO A 65 1.92 -11.29 -7.00
CA PRO A 65 2.70 -10.06 -7.19
C PRO A 65 1.84 -8.79 -7.21
N GLU A 66 0.64 -8.85 -7.80
CA GLU A 66 -0.30 -7.74 -7.86
C GLU A 66 -0.87 -7.39 -6.48
N ARG A 67 -1.18 -8.41 -5.66
CA ARG A 67 -1.62 -8.21 -4.26
C ARG A 67 -0.51 -7.64 -3.39
N ILE A 68 0.74 -8.08 -3.60
CA ILE A 68 1.91 -7.52 -2.91
C ILE A 68 2.10 -6.05 -3.33
N ALA A 69 1.98 -5.73 -4.62
CA ALA A 69 2.08 -4.36 -5.12
C ALA A 69 0.99 -3.43 -4.54
N ARG A 70 -0.22 -3.92 -4.28
CA ARG A 70 -1.25 -3.13 -3.57
C ARG A 70 -0.85 -2.77 -2.14
N LYS A 71 0.07 -3.53 -1.53
CA LYS A 71 0.60 -3.31 -0.18
C LYS A 71 1.89 -2.47 -0.17
N SER A 72 2.32 -1.91 -1.31
CA SER A 72 3.55 -1.10 -1.42
C SER A 72 3.71 -0.09 -0.29
N ARG A 73 2.69 0.73 0.00
CA ARG A 73 2.78 1.77 1.02
C ARG A 73 2.98 1.22 2.43
N ALA A 74 2.43 0.04 2.73
CA ALA A 74 2.64 -0.62 4.01
C ALA A 74 4.05 -1.19 4.11
N ILE A 75 4.54 -1.82 3.04
CA ILE A 75 5.89 -2.38 2.96
C ILE A 75 6.95 -1.28 3.01
N GLU A 76 6.78 -0.18 2.28
CA GLU A 76 7.66 1.00 2.34
C GLU A 76 7.73 1.60 3.76
N LYS A 77 6.57 1.75 4.43
CA LYS A 77 6.54 2.21 5.83
C LYS A 77 7.24 1.25 6.78
N PHE A 78 7.10 -0.05 6.52
CA PHE A 78 7.76 -1.08 7.32
C PHE A 78 9.28 -1.05 7.08
N ALA A 79 9.71 -0.94 5.83
CA ALA A 79 11.12 -0.86 5.43
C ALA A 79 11.82 0.35 6.07
N LYS A 80 11.15 1.50 6.11
CA LYS A 80 11.66 2.69 6.80
C LYS A 80 11.87 2.48 8.30
N LYS A 81 11.11 1.60 8.93
CA LYS A 81 11.17 1.36 10.38
C LYS A 81 12.13 0.23 10.76
N TYR A 82 12.21 -0.82 9.95
CA TYR A 82 12.89 -2.07 10.31
C TYR A 82 14.03 -2.46 9.36
N GLY A 83 14.24 -1.72 8.26
CA GLY A 83 15.32 -1.98 7.30
C GLY A 83 14.82 -2.25 5.86
N PRO A 84 15.61 -1.86 4.84
CA PRO A 84 15.24 -2.01 3.43
C PRO A 84 15.22 -3.46 2.93
N GLU A 85 15.78 -4.41 3.67
CA GLU A 85 15.90 -5.84 3.32
C GLU A 85 14.53 -6.48 3.07
N ILE A 86 13.49 -5.99 3.78
CA ILE A 86 12.11 -6.46 3.62
C ILE A 86 11.60 -6.31 2.18
N ILE A 87 12.13 -5.34 1.41
CA ILE A 87 11.79 -5.16 0.00
C ILE A 87 12.21 -6.39 -0.81
N GLN A 88 13.40 -6.93 -0.52
CA GLN A 88 13.94 -8.11 -1.20
C GLN A 88 13.21 -9.38 -0.75
N TYR A 89 12.97 -9.55 0.56
CA TYR A 89 12.27 -10.71 1.10
C TYR A 89 10.85 -10.84 0.54
N THR A 90 10.15 -9.70 0.39
CA THR A 90 8.79 -9.68 -0.17
C THR A 90 8.75 -9.74 -1.70
N LYS A 91 9.91 -9.71 -2.37
CA LYS A 91 10.04 -9.63 -3.84
C LYS A 91 9.16 -8.54 -4.47
N ILE A 92 8.88 -7.46 -3.72
CA ILE A 92 8.01 -6.38 -4.21
C ILE A 92 8.71 -5.50 -5.26
N ASP A 93 10.04 -5.47 -5.22
CA ASP A 93 10.89 -4.87 -6.24
C ASP A 93 10.52 -5.35 -7.65
N ASN A 94 10.33 -6.66 -7.83
CA ASN A 94 9.89 -7.25 -9.10
C ASN A 94 8.55 -6.68 -9.56
N ALA A 95 7.60 -6.58 -8.64
CA ALA A 95 6.27 -6.08 -8.95
C ALA A 95 6.27 -4.59 -9.31
N TRP A 96 7.14 -3.80 -8.68
CA TRP A 96 7.35 -2.39 -9.04
C TRP A 96 7.99 -2.23 -10.42
N ILE A 97 9.04 -3.00 -10.71
CA ILE A 97 9.71 -2.97 -12.02
C ILE A 97 8.73 -3.35 -13.13
N LYS A 98 7.99 -4.46 -12.97
CA LYS A 98 6.97 -4.90 -13.92
C LYS A 98 5.92 -3.81 -14.17
N ARG A 99 5.35 -3.24 -13.11
CA ARG A 99 4.37 -2.16 -13.23
C ARG A 99 4.93 -0.87 -13.82
N LEU A 100 6.20 -0.57 -13.54
CA LEU A 100 6.86 0.61 -14.11
C LEU A 100 6.95 0.48 -15.64
N LEU A 101 7.33 -0.69 -16.13
CA LEU A 101 7.40 -0.98 -17.57
C LEU A 101 6.02 -1.02 -18.24
N GLU A 102 4.97 -1.46 -17.53
CA GLU A 102 3.61 -1.52 -18.09
C GLU A 102 2.88 -0.17 -18.06
N LYS A 103 3.04 0.60 -16.98
CA LYS A 103 2.17 1.76 -16.68
C LYS A 103 2.91 3.09 -16.60
N HIS A 104 4.23 3.08 -16.69
CA HIS A 104 5.09 4.28 -16.68
C HIS A 104 4.81 5.23 -15.51
N LYS A 105 4.49 4.67 -14.33
CA LYS A 105 4.10 5.46 -13.16
C LYS A 105 5.32 6.02 -12.44
N GLU A 106 5.34 7.33 -12.28
CA GLU A 106 6.34 8.08 -11.51
C GLU A 106 6.63 7.46 -10.13
N LYS A 107 5.57 7.06 -9.40
CA LYS A 107 5.71 6.45 -8.06
C LYS A 107 6.52 5.15 -8.10
N ASP A 108 6.33 4.34 -9.13
CA ASP A 108 7.03 3.08 -9.26
C ASP A 108 8.49 3.32 -9.69
N LEU A 109 8.76 4.35 -10.51
CA LEU A 109 10.13 4.80 -10.81
C LEU A 109 10.88 5.21 -9.54
N LYS A 110 10.27 6.07 -8.72
CA LYS A 110 10.85 6.53 -7.44
C LYS A 110 11.15 5.35 -6.50
N ARG A 111 10.21 4.39 -6.38
CA ARG A 111 10.41 3.19 -5.56
C ARG A 111 11.57 2.33 -6.04
N VAL A 112 11.66 2.10 -7.36
CA VAL A 112 12.73 1.29 -7.93
C VAL A 112 14.08 1.98 -7.73
N MET A 113 14.17 3.29 -7.99
CA MET A 113 15.41 4.05 -7.73
C MET A 113 15.81 4.05 -6.26
N GLN A 114 14.84 4.12 -5.33
CA GLN A 114 15.11 4.15 -3.90
C GLN A 114 15.52 2.79 -3.32
N TYR A 115 14.82 1.72 -3.66
CA TYR A 115 14.97 0.42 -2.97
C TYR A 115 15.52 -0.70 -3.85
N ALA A 116 15.49 -0.56 -5.17
CA ALA A 116 15.85 -1.61 -6.13
C ALA A 116 16.77 -1.10 -7.26
N ARG A 117 17.58 -0.07 -6.99
CA ARG A 117 18.42 0.61 -8.01
C ARG A 117 19.27 -0.38 -8.80
N LYS A 118 20.02 -1.25 -8.10
CA LYS A 118 20.90 -2.25 -8.73
C LYS A 118 20.18 -3.13 -9.76
N LYS A 119 18.91 -3.45 -9.50
CA LYS A 119 18.11 -4.36 -10.34
C LYS A 119 17.30 -3.65 -11.41
N GLY A 120 16.83 -2.44 -11.13
CA GLY A 120 15.83 -1.76 -11.95
C GLY A 120 16.28 -0.46 -12.60
N ILE A 121 17.53 -0.01 -12.41
CA ILE A 121 18.03 1.25 -12.99
C ILE A 121 17.89 1.31 -14.51
N PHE A 122 18.14 0.19 -15.21
CA PHE A 122 17.97 0.11 -16.66
C PHE A 122 16.49 0.23 -17.06
N SER A 123 15.58 -0.38 -16.30
CA SER A 123 14.13 -0.20 -16.50
C SER A 123 13.71 1.25 -16.28
N CYS A 124 14.25 1.91 -15.25
CA CYS A 124 14.02 3.34 -15.01
C CYS A 124 14.53 4.20 -16.17
N PHE A 125 15.73 3.94 -16.69
CA PHE A 125 16.30 4.62 -17.84
C PHE A 125 15.43 4.45 -19.10
N ARG A 126 15.02 3.21 -19.41
CA ARG A 126 14.15 2.93 -20.56
C ARG A 126 12.84 3.72 -20.48
N VAL A 127 12.21 3.74 -19.32
CA VAL A 127 10.95 4.45 -19.11
C VAL A 127 11.13 5.96 -19.05
N SER A 128 12.28 6.45 -18.61
CA SER A 128 12.58 7.88 -18.55
C SER A 128 12.72 8.51 -19.95
N MET A 129 13.14 7.72 -20.95
CA MET A 129 13.18 8.17 -22.36
C MET A 129 11.79 8.42 -22.97
N LEU A 130 10.73 7.84 -22.42
CA LEU A 130 9.37 7.96 -22.97
C LEU A 130 8.71 9.31 -22.68
N SER A 131 9.18 10.06 -21.67
CA SER A 131 8.62 11.38 -21.37
C SER A 131 9.62 12.26 -20.63
N ARG A 132 9.61 13.56 -20.97
CA ARG A 132 10.46 14.58 -20.32
C ARG A 132 10.24 14.61 -18.79
N LYS A 133 9.01 14.42 -18.34
CA LYS A 133 8.69 14.36 -16.90
C LYS A 133 9.42 13.22 -16.20
N LEU A 134 9.39 12.01 -16.74
CA LEU A 134 10.07 10.86 -16.12
C LEU A 134 11.59 10.97 -16.24
N SER A 135 12.09 11.54 -17.34
CA SER A 135 13.50 11.92 -17.51
C SER A 135 14.00 12.82 -16.39
N ASN A 136 13.31 13.93 -16.12
CA ASN A 136 13.69 14.86 -15.04
C ASN A 136 13.78 14.15 -13.69
N ILE A 137 12.82 13.28 -13.38
CA ILE A 137 12.79 12.54 -12.11
C ILE A 137 13.94 11.53 -12.04
N PHE A 138 14.22 10.82 -13.13
CA PHE A 138 15.34 9.89 -13.19
C PHE A 138 16.68 10.60 -12.98
N MET A 139 16.92 11.71 -13.68
CA MET A 139 18.14 12.51 -13.52
C MET A 139 18.29 13.05 -12.10
N GLN A 140 17.20 13.55 -11.49
CA GLN A 140 17.21 14.01 -10.10
C GLN A 140 17.64 12.90 -9.13
N GLN A 141 17.13 11.68 -9.34
CA GLN A 141 17.45 10.51 -8.50
C GLN A 141 18.85 9.93 -8.74
N LEU A 142 19.49 10.21 -9.88
CA LEU A 142 20.89 9.79 -10.11
C LEU A 142 21.89 10.61 -9.30
N ASN A 143 21.57 11.88 -9.07
CA ASN A 143 22.40 12.85 -8.35
C ASN A 143 22.21 12.80 -6.82
N THR A 144 21.35 11.90 -6.34
CA THR A 144 21.12 11.63 -4.91
C THR A 144 21.76 10.29 -4.53
#